data_AF-A0A8R1IPX4-F1
#
_entry.id   AF-A0A8R1IPX4-F1
#
_cell.length_a   1.000
_cell.length_b   1.000
_cell.length_c   1.000
_cell.angle_alpha   90.00
_cell.angle_beta   90.00
_cell.angle_gamma   90.00
#
_symmetry.space_group_name_H-M   'P 1'
#
loop_
_entity.id
_entity.type
_entity.pdbx_description
1 polymer ?
#
loop_
_entity_poly.entity_id
_entity_poly.type
_entity_poly.pdbx_seq_one_letter_code
_entity_poly.pdbx_strand_id
1 'polypeptide(L)'
;MPSSKREAGIAQLGFLLGNCGVKVALTSESCYKGLPKKVNPSSTFSAPSGSTSLTGTSNEIVDFRGWPQLWWAVTEHMSKPSRDWTAPPRLADETIAYIEYTTGNDGTVKGVCVTRQAVFAHCRALTTAMEYKEDETMVCVVDFKREVGLWHAILASVFNGIKVIFVPYSLMKMNPATWMHMVSKYQATTALVKSRDLHWALLATRDHKDINLSSLRTLLVADGANPWSLSSCDAFVASFSAAPYSLRADAMCPCAGSSETGT
;
A
#
# COMPACT_ATOMS: atom_id res chain seq x y z
N MET A 1 16.12 20.33 15.88
CA MET A 1 14.91 20.28 16.73
C MET A 1 13.85 19.47 16.00
N PRO A 2 13.51 18.24 16.43
CA PRO A 2 12.36 17.53 15.88
C PRO A 2 11.12 18.40 16.14
N SER A 3 10.31 18.66 15.11
CA SER A 3 9.17 19.58 15.25
C SER A 3 8.08 18.96 16.13
N SER A 4 7.57 19.73 17.08
CA SER A 4 6.49 19.34 18.02
C SER A 4 5.26 18.71 17.34
N LYS A 5 5.00 19.06 16.07
CA LYS A 5 3.93 18.47 15.26
C LYS A 5 4.13 16.99 14.95
N ARG A 6 5.37 16.56 14.70
CA ARG A 6 5.70 15.13 14.44
C ARG A 6 5.47 14.30 15.69
N GLU A 7 5.85 14.83 16.85
CA GLU A 7 5.64 14.18 18.15
C GLU A 7 4.15 14.09 18.52
N ALA A 8 3.37 15.15 18.23
CA ALA A 8 1.92 15.14 18.43
C ALA A 8 1.21 14.07 17.58
N GLY A 9 1.56 13.94 16.29
CA GLY A 9 1.00 12.91 15.42
C GLY A 9 1.35 11.48 15.87
N ILE A 10 2.58 11.27 16.35
CA ILE A 10 3.00 9.97 16.92
C ILE A 10 2.19 9.64 18.18
N ALA A 11 1.97 10.62 19.07
CA ALA A 11 1.19 10.40 20.29
C ALA A 11 -0.28 10.06 19.99
N GLN A 12 -0.91 10.75 19.03
CA GLN A 12 -2.29 10.48 18.64
C GLN A 12 -2.47 9.13 17.93
N LEU A 13 -1.49 8.70 17.14
CA LEU A 13 -1.48 7.34 16.59
C LEU A 13 -1.42 6.30 17.72
N GLY A 14 -0.59 6.54 18.74
CA GLY A 14 -0.54 5.70 19.93
C GLY A 14 -1.90 5.56 20.62
N PHE A 15 -2.62 6.68 20.77
CA PHE A 15 -3.97 6.69 21.32
C PHE A 15 -4.96 5.86 20.48
N LEU A 16 -4.93 6.00 19.15
CA LEU A 16 -5.75 5.19 18.25
C LEU A 16 -5.44 3.69 18.42
N LEU A 17 -4.16 3.32 18.38
CA LEU A 17 -3.73 1.93 18.55
C LEU A 17 -4.17 1.35 19.90
N GLY A 18 -4.08 2.14 20.97
CA GLY A 18 -4.54 1.76 22.31
C GLY A 18 -6.05 1.51 22.36
N ASN A 19 -6.85 2.41 21.80
CA ASN A 19 -8.32 2.26 21.75
C ASN A 19 -8.77 1.08 20.88
N CYS A 20 -8.02 0.78 19.82
CA CYS A 20 -8.25 -0.41 18.98
C CYS A 20 -7.76 -1.71 19.64
N GLY A 21 -7.15 -1.64 20.83
CA GLY A 21 -6.64 -2.81 21.54
C GLY A 21 -5.51 -3.52 20.78
N VAL A 22 -4.71 -2.79 20.01
CA VAL A 22 -3.61 -3.35 19.22
C VAL A 22 -2.53 -3.90 20.16
N LYS A 23 -2.18 -5.17 19.98
CA LYS A 23 -1.18 -5.88 20.79
C LYS A 23 0.06 -6.30 20.01
N VAL A 24 -0.04 -6.36 18.68
CA VAL A 24 1.00 -6.93 17.81
C VAL A 24 1.31 -5.93 16.70
N ALA A 25 2.60 -5.70 16.47
CA ALA A 25 3.11 -4.91 15.35
C ALA A 25 3.88 -5.82 14.40
N LEU A 26 3.42 -5.92 13.16
CA LEU A 26 4.11 -6.66 12.11
C LEU A 26 5.13 -5.74 11.42
N THR A 27 6.36 -6.21 11.24
CA THR A 27 7.45 -5.43 10.65
C THR A 27 8.38 -6.31 9.82
N SER A 28 9.15 -5.70 8.91
CA SER A 28 10.27 -6.37 8.24
C SER A 28 11.51 -6.35 9.12
N GLU A 29 12.51 -7.18 8.78
CA GLU A 29 13.77 -7.21 9.53
C GLU A 29 14.50 -5.85 9.40
N SER A 30 14.48 -5.27 8.20
CA SER A 30 15.07 -3.96 7.90
C SER A 30 14.46 -2.83 8.73
N CYS A 31 13.13 -2.79 8.86
CA CYS A 31 12.45 -1.81 9.69
C CYS A 31 12.73 -2.06 11.18
N TYR A 32 12.71 -3.32 11.63
CA TYR A 32 12.96 -3.68 13.02
C TYR A 32 14.35 -3.23 13.51
N LYS A 33 15.40 -3.48 12.71
CA LYS A 33 16.78 -3.05 13.03
C LYS A 33 16.93 -1.53 13.13
N GLY A 34 16.07 -0.77 12.45
CA GLY A 34 16.07 0.70 12.50
C GLY A 34 15.30 1.29 13.68
N LEU A 35 14.60 0.50 14.47
CA LEU A 35 13.84 0.97 15.63
C LEU A 35 14.78 1.28 16.81
N PRO A 36 14.46 2.31 17.63
CA PRO A 36 15.24 2.66 18.80
C PRO A 36 15.18 1.53 19.84
N LYS A 37 16.36 1.08 20.29
CA LYS A 37 16.49 -0.01 21.28
C LYS A 37 16.73 0.51 22.71
N LYS A 38 16.19 -0.21 23.70
CA LYS A 38 16.43 0.02 25.13
C LYS A 38 17.89 -0.30 25.46
N VAL A 39 18.53 0.57 26.25
CA VAL A 39 19.92 0.39 26.70
C VAL A 39 20.05 -0.75 27.71
N ASN A 40 18.99 -1.03 28.50
CA ASN A 40 18.89 -2.15 29.44
C ASN A 40 17.49 -2.80 29.36
N PRO A 41 17.31 -3.92 28.65
CA PRO A 41 16.02 -4.61 28.59
C PRO A 41 15.74 -5.27 29.96
N SER A 42 14.74 -4.77 30.70
CA SER A 42 14.28 -5.37 31.95
C SER A 42 12.82 -5.82 31.81
N SER A 43 12.54 -7.02 32.35
CA SER A 43 11.29 -7.80 32.34
C SER A 43 10.99 -8.63 31.09
N THR A 44 10.76 -9.93 31.29
CA THR A 44 10.24 -10.89 30.32
C THR A 44 8.74 -10.68 30.12
N PHE A 45 8.32 -10.24 28.94
CA PHE A 45 6.91 -10.24 28.53
C PHE A 45 6.64 -11.51 27.73
N SER A 46 5.64 -12.29 28.12
CA SER A 46 5.24 -13.49 27.39
C SER A 46 4.43 -13.11 26.14
N ALA A 47 4.62 -13.87 25.06
CA ALA A 47 3.82 -13.70 23.85
C ALA A 47 2.31 -13.80 24.17
N PRO A 48 1.42 -13.09 23.43
CA PRO A 48 -0.02 -13.19 23.64
C PRO A 48 -0.48 -14.66 23.60
N SER A 49 -1.30 -15.07 24.58
CA SER A 49 -1.82 -16.43 24.71
C SER A 49 -2.43 -16.94 23.40
N GLY A 50 -1.97 -18.10 22.91
CA GLY A 50 -2.44 -18.70 21.65
C GLY A 50 -1.50 -18.55 20.44
N SER A 51 -0.29 -18.00 20.62
CA SER A 51 0.64 -17.71 19.52
C SER A 51 1.93 -18.56 19.57
N THR A 52 1.81 -19.87 19.32
CA THR A 52 2.98 -20.77 19.22
C THR A 52 3.86 -20.53 17.99
N SER A 53 3.39 -19.74 17.00
CA SER A 53 4.09 -19.45 15.74
C SER A 53 4.75 -18.06 15.67
N LEU A 54 4.63 -17.28 16.74
CA LEU A 54 5.07 -15.88 16.80
C LEU A 54 6.45 -15.79 17.45
N THR A 55 7.51 -15.70 16.63
CA THR A 55 8.90 -15.46 17.07
C THR A 55 9.22 -13.97 16.99
N GLY A 56 9.27 -13.28 18.13
CA GLY A 56 9.43 -11.82 18.17
C GLY A 56 9.83 -11.37 19.57
N THR A 57 10.68 -10.35 19.63
CA THR A 57 11.24 -9.83 20.88
C THR A 57 10.61 -8.47 21.20
N SER A 58 9.59 -8.44 22.06
CA SER A 58 8.98 -7.18 22.53
C SER A 58 9.93 -6.34 23.38
N ASN A 59 10.98 -6.95 23.94
CA ASN A 59 11.72 -6.39 25.06
C ASN A 59 12.87 -5.44 24.66
N GLU A 60 13.24 -5.40 23.39
CA GLU A 60 14.39 -4.59 22.94
C GLU A 60 13.98 -3.19 22.49
N ILE A 61 12.74 -2.97 22.06
CA ILE A 61 12.31 -1.68 21.50
C ILE A 61 11.88 -0.72 22.62
N VAL A 62 12.23 0.57 22.48
CA VAL A 62 11.84 1.62 23.43
C VAL A 62 10.32 1.76 23.47
N ASP A 63 9.77 1.99 24.67
CA ASP A 63 8.35 2.28 24.84
C ASP A 63 8.05 3.69 24.31
N PHE A 64 7.20 3.77 23.30
CA PHE A 64 6.74 5.05 22.77
C PHE A 64 5.69 5.64 23.72
N ARG A 65 5.91 6.87 24.18
CA ARG A 65 4.95 7.55 25.08
C ARG A 65 3.58 7.64 24.41
N GLY A 66 2.54 7.15 25.11
CA GLY A 66 1.16 7.17 24.63
C GLY A 66 0.78 6.01 23.71
N TRP A 67 1.70 5.07 23.44
CA TRP A 67 1.41 3.85 22.68
C TRP A 67 1.04 2.70 23.62
N PRO A 68 0.22 1.74 23.15
CA PRO A 68 0.07 0.48 23.86
C PRO A 68 1.40 -0.29 23.86
N GLN A 69 1.52 -1.25 24.78
CA GLN A 69 2.59 -2.22 24.74
C GLN A 69 2.41 -3.14 23.52
N LEU A 70 3.40 -3.15 22.63
CA LEU A 70 3.35 -3.88 21.36
C LEU A 70 4.34 -5.03 21.35
N TRP A 71 3.86 -6.19 20.92
CA TRP A 71 4.71 -7.31 20.59
C TRP A 71 5.13 -7.21 19.12
N TRP A 72 6.43 -7.03 18.88
CA TRP A 72 7.00 -6.82 17.54
C TRP A 72 7.30 -8.16 16.87
N ALA A 73 6.61 -8.43 15.77
CA ALA A 73 6.79 -9.62 14.94
C ALA A 73 7.58 -9.28 13.69
N VAL A 74 8.74 -9.92 13.49
CA VAL A 74 9.45 -9.85 12.22
C VAL A 74 8.88 -10.89 11.28
N THR A 75 8.20 -10.44 10.21
CA THR A 75 7.47 -11.33 9.29
C THR A 75 8.37 -12.35 8.60
N GLU A 76 9.62 -12.00 8.34
CA GLU A 76 10.63 -12.87 7.72
C GLU A 76 11.08 -14.03 8.62
N HIS A 77 10.82 -13.94 9.93
CA HIS A 77 11.20 -14.98 10.90
C HIS A 77 10.01 -15.87 11.30
N MET A 78 8.80 -15.59 10.80
CA MET A 78 7.62 -16.38 11.15
C MET A 78 7.73 -17.81 10.64
N SER A 79 7.47 -18.77 11.53
CA SER A 79 7.40 -20.17 11.16
C SER A 79 6.14 -20.45 10.35
N LYS A 80 6.19 -21.49 9.51
CA LYS A 80 4.99 -22.01 8.83
C LYS A 80 3.92 -22.38 9.87
N PRO A 81 2.63 -22.20 9.55
CA PRO A 81 1.56 -22.67 10.42
C PRO A 81 1.67 -24.18 10.64
N SER A 82 1.21 -24.64 11.80
CA SER A 82 1.19 -26.06 12.11
C SER A 82 0.28 -26.84 11.16
N ARG A 83 0.50 -28.14 11.00
CA ARG A 83 -0.26 -29.00 10.08
C ARG A 83 -1.73 -29.18 10.48
N ASP A 84 -2.03 -28.98 11.75
CA ASP A 84 -3.38 -29.01 12.34
C ASP A 84 -4.06 -27.63 12.33
N TRP A 85 -3.41 -26.60 11.76
CA TRP A 85 -4.04 -25.29 11.63
C TRP A 85 -5.25 -25.36 10.70
N THR A 86 -6.38 -24.86 11.19
CA THR A 86 -7.61 -24.72 10.41
C THR A 86 -8.00 -23.24 10.35
N ALA A 87 -8.54 -22.82 9.20
CA ALA A 87 -9.06 -21.48 9.06
C ALA A 87 -10.17 -21.23 10.11
N PRO A 88 -10.19 -20.05 10.77
CA PRO A 88 -11.27 -19.69 11.67
C PRO A 88 -12.62 -19.71 10.93
N PRO A 89 -13.74 -19.93 11.65
CA PRO A 89 -15.06 -19.83 11.05
C PRO A 89 -15.26 -18.45 10.42
N ARG A 90 -16.10 -18.41 9.38
CA ARG A 90 -16.43 -17.16 8.70
C ARG A 90 -17.02 -16.18 9.71
N LEU A 91 -16.39 -15.02 9.83
CA LEU A 91 -16.87 -13.89 10.63
C LEU A 91 -18.09 -13.25 9.97
N ALA A 92 -18.98 -12.68 10.80
CA ALA A 92 -20.15 -11.91 10.34
C ALA A 92 -19.75 -10.74 9.44
N ASP A 93 -20.59 -10.36 8.49
CA ASP A 93 -20.29 -9.37 7.47
C ASP A 93 -20.09 -7.95 8.04
N GLU A 94 -20.69 -7.67 9.20
CA GLU A 94 -20.58 -6.44 9.97
C GLU A 94 -19.26 -6.35 10.74
N THR A 95 -18.49 -7.44 10.82
CA THR A 95 -17.21 -7.45 11.53
C THR A 95 -16.24 -6.51 10.82
N ILE A 96 -15.52 -5.71 11.60
CA ILE A 96 -14.45 -4.84 11.09
C ILE A 96 -13.36 -5.73 10.48
N ALA A 97 -13.07 -5.51 9.20
CA ALA A 97 -12.01 -6.19 8.46
C ALA A 97 -10.66 -5.51 8.70
N TYR A 98 -10.62 -4.19 8.60
CA TYR A 98 -9.41 -3.40 8.86
C TYR A 98 -9.77 -1.93 9.20
N ILE A 99 -8.77 -1.18 9.65
CA ILE A 99 -8.89 0.25 9.94
C ILE A 99 -7.88 0.99 9.08
N GLU A 100 -8.35 1.95 8.28
CA GLU A 100 -7.49 2.92 7.61
C GLU A 100 -7.32 4.12 8.52
N TYR A 101 -6.09 4.56 8.74
CA TYR A 101 -5.86 5.77 9.49
C TYR A 101 -5.39 6.90 8.58
N THR A 102 -5.93 8.09 8.80
CA THR A 102 -5.53 9.32 8.11
C THR A 102 -5.05 10.32 9.14
N THR A 103 -4.12 11.19 8.74
CA THR A 103 -3.61 12.27 9.59
C THR A 103 -3.95 13.59 8.92
N GLY A 104 -4.79 14.39 9.59
CA GLY A 104 -5.16 15.73 9.16
C GLY A 104 -4.00 16.71 9.24
N ASN A 105 -4.13 17.85 8.56
CA ASN A 105 -3.12 18.92 8.54
C ASN A 105 -2.89 19.57 9.92
N ASP A 106 -3.87 19.47 10.81
CA ASP A 106 -3.81 19.88 12.22
C ASP A 106 -3.14 18.83 13.13
N GLY A 107 -2.70 17.70 12.56
CA GLY A 107 -2.12 16.58 13.28
C GLY A 107 -3.15 15.60 13.85
N THR A 108 -4.45 15.81 13.60
CA THR A 108 -5.50 14.89 14.06
C THR A 108 -5.40 13.53 13.38
N VAL A 109 -5.34 12.44 14.15
CA VAL A 109 -5.38 11.08 13.63
C VAL A 109 -6.81 10.54 13.72
N LYS A 110 -7.36 10.13 12.58
CA LYS A 110 -8.67 9.49 12.48
C LYS A 110 -8.51 8.07 11.98
N GLY A 111 -9.30 7.14 12.51
CA GLY A 111 -9.39 5.76 12.05
C GLY A 111 -10.74 5.49 11.42
N VAL A 112 -10.77 5.13 10.14
CA VAL A 112 -11.96 4.68 9.42
C VAL A 112 -12.07 3.17 9.57
N CYS A 113 -13.13 2.72 10.21
CA CYS A 113 -13.41 1.28 10.37
C CYS A 113 -14.07 0.74 9.11
N VAL A 114 -13.41 -0.20 8.44
CA VAL A 114 -13.92 -0.84 7.23
C VAL A 114 -14.43 -2.24 7.57
N THR A 115 -15.72 -2.48 7.38
CA THR A 115 -16.34 -3.80 7.63
C THR A 115 -16.06 -4.78 6.49
N ARG A 116 -16.19 -6.09 6.75
CA ARG A 116 -16.05 -7.13 5.72
C ARG A 116 -17.02 -6.90 4.56
N GLN A 117 -18.27 -6.57 4.85
CA GLN A 117 -19.26 -6.24 3.83
C GLN A 117 -18.80 -5.06 2.96
N ALA A 118 -18.27 -4.00 3.56
CA ALA A 118 -17.77 -2.84 2.83
C ALA A 118 -16.60 -3.20 1.92
N VAL A 119 -15.67 -4.06 2.37
CA VAL A 119 -14.56 -4.55 1.52
C VAL A 119 -15.10 -5.26 0.27
N PHE A 120 -16.04 -6.18 0.43
CA PHE A 120 -16.60 -6.91 -0.71
C PHE A 120 -17.41 -6.01 -1.64
N ALA A 121 -18.19 -5.08 -1.10
CA ALA A 121 -18.93 -4.12 -1.89
C ALA A 121 -17.98 -3.23 -2.71
N HIS A 122 -16.91 -2.74 -2.09
CA HIS A 122 -15.89 -1.93 -2.76
C HIS A 122 -15.15 -2.72 -3.85
N CYS A 123 -14.73 -3.97 -3.57
CA CYS A 123 -14.08 -4.81 -4.58
C CYS A 123 -14.98 -5.03 -5.80
N ARG A 124 -16.29 -5.29 -5.61
CA ARG A 124 -17.25 -5.44 -6.72
C ARG A 124 -17.44 -4.16 -7.51
N ALA A 125 -17.50 -3.01 -6.84
CA ALA A 125 -17.59 -1.70 -7.48
C ALA A 125 -16.36 -1.44 -8.36
N LEU A 126 -15.16 -1.63 -7.83
CA LEU A 126 -13.90 -1.47 -8.57
C LEU A 126 -13.80 -2.46 -9.74
N THR A 127 -14.23 -3.71 -9.54
CA THR A 127 -14.26 -4.73 -10.60
C THR A 127 -15.11 -4.28 -11.78
N THR A 128 -16.27 -3.71 -11.49
CA THR A 128 -17.20 -3.22 -12.51
C THR A 128 -16.67 -1.96 -13.19
N ALA A 129 -16.20 -0.99 -12.40
CA ALA A 129 -15.71 0.30 -12.91
C ALA A 129 -14.44 0.17 -13.75
N MET A 130 -13.53 -0.72 -13.35
CA MET A 130 -12.25 -0.94 -14.02
C MET A 130 -12.30 -2.09 -15.03
N GLU A 131 -13.44 -2.79 -15.13
CA GLU A 131 -13.60 -4.01 -15.91
C GLU A 131 -12.49 -5.03 -15.66
N TYR A 132 -12.17 -5.27 -14.39
CA TYR A 132 -11.14 -6.22 -14.00
C TYR A 132 -11.48 -7.64 -14.42
N LYS A 133 -10.48 -8.35 -14.93
CA LYS A 133 -10.62 -9.74 -15.38
C LYS A 133 -9.57 -10.63 -14.70
N GLU A 134 -9.92 -11.90 -14.59
CA GLU A 134 -8.97 -12.95 -14.18
C GLU A 134 -7.79 -12.99 -15.17
N ASP A 135 -6.62 -13.38 -14.66
CA ASP A 135 -5.36 -13.49 -15.42
C ASP A 135 -4.80 -12.17 -16.00
N GLU A 136 -5.40 -11.01 -15.67
CA GLU A 136 -4.77 -9.72 -15.97
C GLU A 136 -3.53 -9.48 -15.12
N THR A 137 -2.62 -8.63 -15.62
CA THR A 137 -1.43 -8.20 -14.88
C THR A 137 -1.50 -6.71 -14.59
N MET A 138 -1.27 -6.37 -13.32
CA MET A 138 -1.23 -5.01 -12.80
C MET A 138 0.19 -4.65 -12.35
N VAL A 139 0.67 -3.47 -12.71
CA VAL A 139 1.91 -2.89 -12.16
C VAL A 139 1.53 -1.87 -11.07
N CYS A 140 2.12 -1.97 -9.88
CA CYS A 140 1.86 -1.05 -8.77
C CYS A 140 3.15 -0.40 -8.29
N VAL A 141 3.25 0.93 -8.42
CA VAL A 141 4.36 1.72 -7.86
C VAL A 141 3.97 2.49 -6.59
N VAL A 142 2.67 2.56 -6.29
CA VAL A 142 2.13 3.25 -5.12
C VAL A 142 2.24 2.38 -3.86
N ASP A 143 2.08 3.00 -2.69
CA ASP A 143 2.13 2.27 -1.41
C ASP A 143 0.93 1.33 -1.30
N PHE A 144 1.18 0.02 -1.42
CA PHE A 144 0.16 -1.03 -1.37
C PHE A 144 -0.52 -1.17 -0.01
N LYS A 145 -0.01 -0.49 1.04
CA LYS A 145 -0.54 -0.58 2.40
C LYS A 145 -1.69 0.38 2.67
N ARG A 146 -1.99 1.31 1.76
CA ARG A 146 -3.00 2.35 1.95
C ARG A 146 -3.72 2.72 0.67
N GLU A 147 -4.93 3.25 0.82
CA GLU A 147 -5.71 3.90 -0.25
C GLU A 147 -5.72 3.06 -1.54
N VAL A 148 -5.54 3.68 -2.71
CA VAL A 148 -5.56 3.05 -4.03
C VAL A 148 -4.65 1.82 -4.14
N GLY A 149 -3.48 1.85 -3.49
CA GLY A 149 -2.57 0.71 -3.50
C GLY A 149 -3.15 -0.49 -2.75
N LEU A 150 -3.79 -0.26 -1.61
CA LEU A 150 -4.49 -1.30 -0.87
C LEU A 150 -5.74 -1.77 -1.62
N TRP A 151 -6.55 -0.83 -2.10
CA TRP A 151 -7.83 -1.13 -2.74
C TRP A 151 -7.67 -1.90 -4.05
N HIS A 152 -6.81 -1.42 -4.95
CA HIS A 152 -6.66 -2.04 -6.27
C HIS A 152 -5.59 -3.15 -6.27
N ALA A 153 -4.41 -2.89 -5.70
CA ALA A 153 -3.27 -3.80 -5.83
C ALA A 153 -3.29 -4.98 -4.86
N ILE A 154 -4.07 -4.91 -3.77
CA ILE A 154 -4.19 -5.99 -2.79
C ILE A 154 -5.61 -6.54 -2.74
N LEU A 155 -6.62 -5.71 -2.46
CA LEU A 155 -7.98 -6.19 -2.22
C LEU A 155 -8.68 -6.62 -3.51
N ALA A 156 -8.78 -5.72 -4.50
CA ALA A 156 -9.44 -6.01 -5.76
C ALA A 156 -8.64 -7.01 -6.60
N SER A 157 -7.31 -7.00 -6.53
CA SER A 157 -6.49 -7.96 -7.26
C SER A 157 -6.69 -9.39 -6.77
N VAL A 158 -6.70 -9.62 -5.45
CA VAL A 158 -7.00 -10.92 -4.86
C VAL A 158 -8.44 -11.33 -5.13
N PHE A 159 -9.38 -10.38 -5.09
CA PHE A 159 -10.79 -10.63 -5.40
C PHE A 159 -11.03 -11.11 -6.84
N ASN A 160 -10.24 -10.62 -7.80
CA ASN A 160 -10.39 -10.91 -9.22
C ASN A 160 -9.36 -11.90 -9.79
N GLY A 161 -8.40 -12.39 -9.00
CA GLY A 161 -7.33 -13.26 -9.50
C GLY A 161 -6.30 -12.54 -10.38
N ILE A 162 -6.06 -11.24 -10.14
CA ILE A 162 -5.11 -10.43 -10.91
C ILE A 162 -3.69 -10.63 -10.37
N LYS A 163 -2.73 -10.80 -11.29
CA LYS A 163 -1.30 -10.83 -10.95
C LYS A 163 -0.79 -9.41 -10.75
N VAL A 164 -0.15 -9.14 -9.61
CA VAL A 164 0.39 -7.81 -9.30
C VAL A 164 1.92 -7.81 -9.25
N ILE A 165 2.52 -6.89 -9.98
CA ILE A 165 3.96 -6.61 -10.00
C ILE A 165 4.21 -5.32 -9.21
N PHE A 166 4.76 -5.47 -8.01
CA PHE A 166 5.18 -4.32 -7.20
C PHE A 166 6.55 -3.82 -7.64
N VAL A 167 6.66 -2.51 -7.88
CA VAL A 167 7.92 -1.86 -8.23
C VAL A 167 8.35 -0.97 -7.06
N PRO A 168 9.38 -1.36 -6.29
CA PRO A 168 9.86 -0.58 -5.18
C PRO A 168 10.35 0.82 -5.59
N TYR A 169 10.04 1.81 -4.77
CA TYR A 169 10.50 3.18 -4.97
C TYR A 169 12.04 3.32 -5.04
N SER A 170 12.78 2.45 -4.34
CA SER A 170 14.24 2.40 -4.42
C SER A 170 14.75 2.12 -5.84
N LEU A 171 14.05 1.31 -6.63
CA LEU A 171 14.38 1.07 -8.04
C LEU A 171 14.01 2.28 -8.89
N MET A 172 12.84 2.90 -8.66
CA MET A 172 12.42 4.08 -9.40
C MET A 172 13.33 5.28 -9.18
N LYS A 173 13.96 5.39 -8.00
CA LYS A 173 14.97 6.42 -7.73
C LYS A 173 16.21 6.27 -8.63
N MET A 174 16.58 5.03 -8.98
CA MET A 174 17.72 4.75 -9.85
C MET A 174 17.35 4.88 -11.32
N ASN A 175 16.18 4.37 -11.71
CA ASN A 175 15.62 4.50 -13.05
C ASN A 175 14.10 4.73 -12.97
N PRO A 176 13.62 5.98 -13.17
CA PRO A 176 12.20 6.30 -13.12
C PRO A 176 11.33 5.57 -14.15
N ALA A 177 11.91 5.12 -15.26
CA ALA A 177 11.22 4.36 -16.31
C ALA A 177 11.02 2.87 -15.97
N THR A 178 11.53 2.40 -14.81
CA THR A 178 11.46 0.97 -14.42
C THR A 178 10.05 0.41 -14.49
N TRP A 179 9.04 1.16 -14.05
CA TRP A 179 7.65 0.68 -14.08
C TRP A 179 7.13 0.51 -15.52
N MET A 180 7.50 1.38 -16.45
CA MET A 180 7.15 1.26 -17.87
C MET A 180 7.82 0.03 -18.51
N HIS A 181 9.07 -0.27 -18.12
CA HIS A 181 9.71 -1.52 -18.53
C HIS A 181 8.97 -2.75 -17.98
N MET A 182 8.44 -2.69 -16.75
CA MET A 182 7.63 -3.79 -16.21
C MET A 182 6.29 -3.93 -16.94
N VAL A 183 5.66 -2.82 -17.34
CA VAL A 183 4.46 -2.84 -18.18
C VAL A 183 4.77 -3.54 -19.51
N SER A 184 5.83 -3.15 -20.20
CA SER A 184 6.28 -3.77 -21.46
C SER A 184 6.60 -5.25 -21.29
N LYS A 185 7.42 -5.59 -20.28
CA LYS A 185 7.89 -6.96 -20.03
C LYS A 185 6.76 -7.94 -19.69
N TYR A 186 5.81 -7.52 -18.87
CA TYR A 186 4.73 -8.39 -18.41
C TYR A 186 3.42 -8.18 -19.17
N GLN A 187 3.42 -7.34 -20.21
CA GLN A 187 2.22 -6.97 -20.97
C GLN A 187 1.08 -6.55 -20.02
N ALA A 188 1.42 -5.72 -19.03
CA ALA A 188 0.47 -5.32 -18.00
C ALA A 188 -0.67 -4.51 -18.63
N THR A 189 -1.90 -4.80 -18.21
CA THR A 189 -3.11 -4.12 -18.69
C THR A 189 -3.47 -2.93 -17.80
N THR A 190 -3.08 -2.99 -16.52
CA THR A 190 -3.30 -1.91 -15.55
C THR A 190 -1.99 -1.46 -14.92
N ALA A 191 -1.83 -0.15 -14.69
CA ALA A 191 -0.74 0.40 -13.90
C ALA A 191 -1.27 1.43 -12.89
N LEU A 192 -0.83 1.34 -11.64
CA LEU A 192 -1.16 2.28 -10.57
C LEU A 192 0.05 3.16 -10.27
N VAL A 193 -0.08 4.47 -10.53
CA VAL A 193 1.02 5.45 -10.45
C VAL A 193 0.56 6.74 -9.77
N LYS A 194 1.50 7.61 -9.41
CA LYS A 194 1.23 9.02 -9.09
C LYS A 194 1.68 9.91 -10.25
N SER A 195 1.12 11.12 -10.35
CA SER A 195 1.53 12.12 -11.35
C SER A 195 3.02 12.42 -11.32
N ARG A 196 3.63 12.40 -10.13
CA ARG A 196 5.08 12.52 -9.98
C ARG A 196 5.85 11.41 -10.72
N ASP A 197 5.33 10.18 -10.69
CA ASP A 197 5.98 9.04 -11.35
C ASP A 197 5.89 9.18 -12.88
N LEU A 198 4.77 9.72 -13.39
CA LEU A 198 4.62 10.11 -14.80
C LEU A 198 5.63 11.20 -15.20
N HIS A 199 5.73 12.25 -14.38
CA HIS A 199 6.64 13.36 -14.63
C HIS A 199 8.10 12.91 -14.63
N TRP A 200 8.50 12.08 -13.67
CA TRP A 200 9.87 11.55 -13.63
C TRP A 200 10.16 10.56 -14.75
N ALA A 201 9.20 9.73 -15.13
CA ALA A 201 9.31 8.88 -16.31
C ALA A 201 9.57 9.74 -17.57
N LEU A 202 8.83 10.83 -17.73
CA LEU A 202 8.97 11.78 -18.84
C LEU A 202 10.35 12.46 -18.85
N LEU A 203 10.87 12.88 -17.69
CA LEU A 203 12.22 13.47 -17.59
C LEU A 203 13.35 12.45 -17.79
N ALA A 204 13.13 11.20 -17.41
CA ALA A 204 14.07 10.10 -17.61
C ALA A 204 14.10 9.60 -19.06
N THR A 205 13.24 10.14 -19.94
CA THR A 205 13.18 9.77 -21.36
C THR A 205 14.39 10.29 -22.11
N ARG A 206 15.50 9.57 -22.01
CA ARG A 206 16.54 9.56 -23.04
C ARG A 206 16.50 8.18 -23.70
N ASP A 207 15.80 8.12 -24.83
CA ASP A 207 15.87 7.05 -25.84
C ASP A 207 15.54 5.61 -25.34
N HIS A 208 14.38 5.42 -24.70
CA HIS A 208 13.90 4.10 -24.27
C HIS A 208 13.26 3.31 -25.43
N LYS A 209 14.06 2.84 -26.39
CA LYS A 209 13.57 2.12 -27.59
C LYS A 209 12.81 0.82 -27.29
N ASP A 210 12.97 0.27 -26.08
CA ASP A 210 12.43 -1.03 -25.68
C ASP A 210 11.11 -0.94 -24.88
N ILE A 211 10.53 0.26 -24.72
CA ILE A 211 9.26 0.44 -24.01
C ILE A 211 8.10 0.35 -25.00
N ASN A 212 7.17 -0.54 -24.71
CA ASN A 212 5.88 -0.66 -25.38
C ASN A 212 4.77 -0.61 -24.32
N LEU A 213 3.83 0.32 -24.46
CA LEU A 213 2.70 0.55 -23.56
C LEU A 213 1.35 0.21 -24.22
N SER A 214 1.34 -0.42 -25.40
CA SER A 214 0.11 -0.79 -26.11
C SER A 214 -0.80 -1.77 -25.35
N SER A 215 -0.23 -2.59 -24.45
CA SER A 215 -1.00 -3.49 -23.58
C SER A 215 -1.79 -2.75 -22.51
N LEU A 216 -1.37 -1.52 -22.17
CA LEU A 216 -1.91 -0.76 -21.05
C LEU A 216 -3.29 -0.20 -21.41
N ARG A 217 -4.32 -0.81 -20.84
CA ARG A 217 -5.73 -0.39 -20.96
C ARG A 217 -6.07 0.68 -19.92
N THR A 218 -5.46 0.62 -18.74
CA THR A 218 -5.77 1.58 -17.67
C THR A 218 -4.52 1.99 -16.92
N LEU A 219 -4.26 3.29 -16.91
CA LEU A 219 -3.21 3.97 -16.15
C LEU A 219 -3.88 4.80 -15.07
N LEU A 220 -4.02 4.22 -13.88
CA LEU A 220 -4.70 4.83 -12.75
C LEU A 220 -3.75 5.80 -12.03
N VAL A 221 -4.12 7.08 -11.95
CA VAL A 221 -3.32 8.13 -11.31
C VAL A 221 -3.86 8.42 -9.90
N ALA A 222 -3.16 7.89 -8.90
CA ALA A 222 -3.55 7.80 -7.50
C ALA A 222 -3.04 8.98 -6.66
N ASP A 223 -3.42 10.21 -7.03
CA ASP A 223 -3.03 11.42 -6.29
C ASP A 223 -4.14 12.04 -5.43
N GLY A 224 -5.32 11.42 -5.38
CA GLY A 224 -6.46 11.99 -4.68
C GLY A 224 -6.81 13.37 -5.25
N ALA A 225 -6.97 14.38 -4.40
CA ALA A 225 -7.34 15.75 -4.77
C ALA A 225 -6.16 16.64 -5.22
N ASN A 226 -5.14 16.09 -5.90
CA ASN A 226 -3.96 16.86 -6.31
C ASN A 226 -4.21 17.62 -7.64
N PRO A 227 -4.15 18.97 -7.66
CA PRO A 227 -4.41 19.76 -8.86
C PRO A 227 -3.31 19.62 -9.94
N TRP A 228 -2.10 19.18 -9.58
CA TRP A 228 -0.97 19.03 -10.51
C TRP A 228 -1.01 17.74 -11.33
N SER A 229 -2.00 16.88 -11.07
CA SER A 229 -2.13 15.58 -11.72
C SER A 229 -2.41 15.73 -13.22
N LEU A 230 -3.30 16.64 -13.61
CA LEU A 230 -3.79 16.78 -14.98
C LEU A 230 -2.68 17.17 -15.97
N SER A 231 -1.87 18.19 -15.64
CA SER A 231 -0.79 18.63 -16.54
C SER A 231 0.27 17.55 -16.75
N SER A 232 0.54 16.73 -15.72
CA SER A 232 1.45 15.58 -15.83
C SER A 232 0.85 14.47 -16.69
N CYS A 233 -0.46 14.24 -16.60
CA CYS A 233 -1.18 13.28 -17.43
C CYS A 233 -1.13 13.69 -18.91
N ASP A 234 -1.47 14.94 -19.21
CA ASP A 234 -1.49 15.47 -20.58
C ASP A 234 -0.11 15.39 -21.23
N ALA A 235 0.94 15.81 -20.51
CA ALA A 235 2.32 15.74 -20.99
C ALA A 235 2.77 14.28 -21.24
N PHE A 236 2.35 13.36 -20.37
CA PHE A 236 2.67 11.94 -20.52
C PHE A 236 1.98 11.34 -21.75
N VAL A 237 0.68 11.55 -21.92
CA VAL A 237 -0.07 11.04 -23.08
C VAL A 237 0.49 11.62 -24.39
N ALA A 238 0.80 12.92 -24.42
CA ALA A 238 1.41 13.55 -25.58
C ALA A 238 2.77 12.92 -25.96
N SER A 239 3.56 12.49 -24.98
CA SER A 239 4.91 11.95 -25.21
C SER A 239 4.91 10.46 -25.57
N PHE A 240 3.96 9.68 -25.05
CA PHE A 240 3.97 8.22 -25.13
C PHE A 240 2.87 7.63 -26.04
N SER A 241 2.01 8.46 -26.65
CA SER A 241 0.94 7.99 -27.55
C SER A 241 1.46 7.51 -28.92
N ALA A 242 2.54 8.13 -29.43
CA ALA A 242 3.11 7.76 -30.71
C ALA A 242 3.92 6.46 -30.65
N ALA A 243 4.12 5.83 -31.81
CA ALA A 243 5.07 4.73 -31.95
C ALA A 243 6.50 5.22 -31.60
N PRO A 244 7.33 4.40 -30.93
CA PRO A 244 7.15 2.97 -30.63
C PRO A 244 6.32 2.65 -29.37
N TYR A 245 6.08 3.63 -28.50
CA TYR A 245 5.46 3.42 -27.18
C TYR A 245 3.98 3.03 -27.27
N SER A 246 3.23 3.63 -28.20
CA SER A 246 1.86 3.23 -28.55
C SER A 246 0.88 3.20 -27.35
N LEU A 247 1.02 4.12 -26.40
CA LEU A 247 0.06 4.28 -25.30
C LEU A 247 -1.31 4.64 -25.88
N ARG A 248 -2.36 3.96 -25.42
CA ARG A 248 -3.72 4.26 -25.86
C ARG A 248 -4.20 5.59 -25.28
N ALA A 249 -4.88 6.39 -26.10
CA ALA A 249 -5.41 7.69 -25.68
C ALA A 249 -6.48 7.57 -24.57
N ASP A 250 -7.19 6.45 -24.52
CA ASP A 250 -8.22 6.14 -23.51
C ASP A 250 -7.67 5.46 -22.25
N ALA A 251 -6.36 5.23 -22.16
CA ALA A 251 -5.79 4.52 -21.01
C ALA A 251 -5.72 5.38 -19.75
N MET A 252 -5.64 6.70 -19.88
CA MET A 252 -5.41 7.59 -18.73
C MET A 252 -6.66 7.66 -17.83
N CYS A 253 -6.51 7.35 -16.55
CA CYS A 253 -7.59 7.33 -15.58
C CYS A 253 -7.15 8.03 -14.28
N PRO A 254 -7.28 9.36 -14.16
CA PRO A 254 -7.11 10.03 -12.88
C PRO A 254 -8.23 9.64 -11.92
N CYS A 255 -7.89 9.26 -10.68
CA CYS A 255 -8.88 8.89 -9.67
C CYS A 255 -8.81 9.80 -8.44
N ALA A 256 -9.96 10.02 -7.83
CA ALA A 256 -10.10 10.70 -6.56
C ALA A 256 -10.85 9.81 -5.58
N GLY A 257 -10.42 9.79 -4.33
CA GLY A 257 -11.11 9.08 -3.27
C GLY A 257 -10.47 9.35 -1.91
N SER A 258 -11.12 8.88 -0.85
CA SER A 258 -10.64 8.98 0.52
C SER A 258 -10.95 7.70 1.29
N SER A 259 -10.31 7.51 2.45
CA SER A 259 -10.57 6.34 3.30
C SER A 259 -12.04 6.22 3.71
N GLU A 260 -12.77 7.34 3.85
CA GLU A 260 -14.18 7.37 4.23
C GLU A 260 -15.13 6.96 3.10
N THR A 261 -14.81 7.29 1.84
CA THR A 261 -15.71 7.09 0.70
C THR A 261 -15.26 5.97 -0.25
N GLY A 262 -14.01 5.52 -0.15
CA GLY A 262 -13.36 4.73 -1.20
C GLY A 262 -13.04 5.57 -2.44
N THR A 263 -12.68 4.88 -3.53
CA THR A 263 -12.45 5.42 -4.89
C THR A 263 -13.49 4.97 -5.87
#